data_AF-A0A1X6WSW2-F1
#
_entry.id   AF-A0A1X6WSW2-F1
#
_cell.length_a   1.000
_cell.length_b   1.000
_cell.length_c   1.000
_cell.angle_alpha   90.00
_cell.angle_beta   90.00
_cell.angle_gamma   90.00
#
_symmetry.space_group_name_H-M   'P 1'
#
loop_
_entity.id
_entity.type
_entity.pdbx_description
1 polymer ?
#
loop_
_entity_poly.entity_id
_entity_poly.type
_entity_poly.pdbx_seq_one_letter_code
_entity_poly.pdbx_strand_id
1 'polypeptide(L)'
;MRKRETPNVLGGILGFAWLIVILVPIYYAIVTSVRPREDYFTSNPLSLPTEFTLQPFRDVLENDFLRYFLNSTIVTLVDGAHRFSPELLGELPRVAGLG
;
A
#
# COMPACT_ATOMS: atom_id res chain seq x y z
N MET A 1 34.82 -19.53 -16.86
CA MET A 1 33.78 -20.57 -16.75
C MET A 1 32.45 -19.89 -16.44
N ARG A 2 31.49 -19.83 -17.39
CA ARG A 2 30.15 -19.26 -17.13
C ARG A 2 29.35 -20.27 -16.31
N LYS A 3 29.08 -19.96 -15.03
CA LYS A 3 28.21 -20.76 -14.18
C LYS A 3 26.81 -20.73 -14.82
N ARG A 4 26.34 -21.86 -15.36
CA ARG A 4 24.94 -21.98 -15.79
C ARG A 4 24.11 -21.94 -14.51
N GLU A 5 23.46 -20.82 -14.25
CA GLU A 5 22.42 -20.74 -13.23
C GLU A 5 21.29 -21.65 -13.68
N THR A 6 21.16 -22.80 -13.02
CA THR A 6 20.00 -23.68 -13.21
C THR A 6 18.77 -22.92 -12.72
N PRO A 7 17.74 -22.73 -13.55
CA PRO A 7 16.55 -22.00 -13.13
C PRO A 7 15.91 -22.67 -11.91
N ASN A 8 15.66 -21.89 -10.86
CA ASN A 8 15.02 -22.36 -9.64
C ASN A 8 13.50 -22.48 -9.85
N VAL A 9 13.09 -23.49 -10.61
CA VAL A 9 11.67 -23.75 -10.94
C VAL A 9 10.84 -23.97 -9.67
N LEU A 10 11.40 -24.66 -8.68
CA LEU A 10 10.73 -24.88 -7.39
C LEU A 10 10.49 -23.55 -6.66
N GLY A 11 11.49 -22.67 -6.62
CA GLY A 11 11.33 -21.32 -6.08
C GLY A 11 10.30 -20.50 -6.85
N GLY A 12 10.24 -20.65 -8.17
CA GLY A 12 9.21 -20.02 -9.00
C GLY A 12 7.79 -20.49 -8.66
N ILE A 13 7.59 -21.80 -8.53
CA ILE A 13 6.27 -22.37 -8.18
C ILE A 13 5.85 -21.96 -6.77
N LEU A 14 6.76 -22.06 -5.79
CA LEU A 14 6.47 -21.66 -4.41
C LEU A 14 6.19 -20.16 -4.29
N GLY A 15 6.95 -19.33 -5.01
CA GLY A 15 6.71 -17.88 -5.09
C GLY A 15 5.35 -17.57 -5.72
N PHE A 16 4.96 -18.29 -6.77
CA PHE A 16 3.66 -18.12 -7.41
C PHE A 16 2.50 -18.58 -6.52
N ALA A 17 2.64 -19.71 -5.83
CA ALA A 17 1.66 -20.17 -4.85
C ALA A 17 1.49 -19.15 -3.71
N TRP A 18 2.60 -18.60 -3.22
CA TRP A 18 2.59 -17.56 -2.20
C TRP A 18 1.92 -16.26 -2.69
N LEU A 19 2.13 -15.90 -3.95
CA LEU A 19 1.45 -14.76 -4.58
C LEU A 19 -0.07 -14.94 -4.54
N ILE A 20 -0.59 -16.13 -4.85
CA ILE A 20 -2.04 -16.41 -4.78
C ILE A 20 -2.55 -16.23 -3.35
N VAL A 21 -1.81 -16.69 -2.34
CA VAL A 21 -2.17 -16.52 -0.93
C VAL A 21 -2.28 -15.04 -0.56
N ILE A 22 -1.35 -14.18 -1.04
CA ILE A 22 -1.39 -12.74 -0.83
C ILE A 22 -2.56 -12.08 -1.59
N LEU A 23 -2.94 -12.61 -2.75
CA LEU A 23 -4.05 -12.06 -3.55
C LEU A 23 -5.42 -12.25 -2.89
N VAL A 24 -5.61 -13.29 -2.09
CA VAL A 24 -6.89 -13.55 -1.40
C VAL A 24 -7.35 -12.38 -0.51
N PRO A 25 -6.55 -11.85 0.44
CA PRO A 25 -6.97 -10.70 1.24
C PRO A 25 -7.13 -9.42 0.41
N ILE A 26 -6.35 -9.24 -0.66
CA ILE A 26 -6.50 -8.10 -1.58
C ILE A 26 -7.83 -8.17 -2.32
N TYR A 27 -8.18 -9.35 -2.85
CA TYR A 27 -9.48 -9.61 -3.48
C TYR A 27 -10.63 -9.32 -2.51
N TYR A 28 -10.53 -9.80 -1.28
CA TYR A 28 -11.54 -9.55 -0.24
C TYR A 28 -11.68 -8.05 0.07
N ALA A 29 -10.57 -7.32 0.21
CA ALA A 29 -10.60 -5.87 0.45
C ALA A 29 -11.30 -5.10 -0.69
N ILE A 30 -11.05 -5.48 -1.94
CA ILE A 30 -11.70 -4.86 -3.09
C ILE A 30 -13.19 -5.17 -3.09
N VAL A 31 -13.58 -6.45 -2.96
CA VAL A 31 -14.99 -6.87 -2.99
C VAL A 31 -15.80 -6.22 -1.86
N THR A 32 -15.24 -6.14 -0.65
CA THR A 32 -15.89 -5.49 0.49
C THR A 32 -16.02 -3.98 0.30
N SER A 33 -15.05 -3.32 -0.35
CA SER A 33 -15.10 -1.87 -0.60
C SER A 33 -16.23 -1.43 -1.52
N VAL A 34 -16.70 -2.32 -2.41
CA VAL A 34 -17.78 -2.04 -3.38
C VAL A 34 -19.13 -2.66 -2.99
N ARG A 35 -19.19 -3.41 -1.88
CA ARG A 35 -20.40 -4.09 -1.42
C ARG A 35 -21.28 -3.15 -0.58
N PRO A 36 -22.59 -3.08 -0.83
CA PRO A 36 -23.50 -2.28 0.00
C PRO A 36 -23.57 -2.83 1.43
N ARG A 37 -23.73 -1.93 2.41
CA ARG A 37 -23.68 -2.26 3.85
C ARG A 37 -24.77 -3.27 4.28
N GLU A 38 -25.86 -3.35 3.51
CA GLU A 38 -27.00 -4.24 3.73
C GLU A 38 -26.70 -5.71 3.43
N ASP A 39 -25.72 -5.99 2.54
CA ASP A 39 -25.35 -7.35 2.13
C ASP A 39 -24.28 -8.01 3.03
N TYR A 40 -23.78 -7.30 4.04
CA TYR A 40 -22.76 -7.83 4.97
C TYR A 40 -23.26 -9.02 5.79
N PHE A 41 -24.56 -9.12 6.04
CA PHE A 41 -25.15 -10.10 6.95
C PHE A 41 -25.87 -11.26 6.24
N THR A 42 -26.03 -11.21 4.92
CA THR A 42 -26.93 -12.10 4.16
C THR A 42 -26.20 -12.97 3.13
N SER A 43 -24.95 -12.66 2.75
CA SER A 43 -24.27 -13.30 1.63
C SER A 43 -22.85 -13.79 1.94
N ASN A 44 -22.45 -14.90 1.30
CA ASN A 44 -21.16 -15.57 1.51
C ASN A 44 -19.97 -14.58 1.35
N PRO A 45 -19.00 -14.52 2.28
CA PRO A 45 -17.90 -13.54 2.23
C PRO A 45 -17.00 -13.64 0.98
N LEU A 46 -17.02 -14.80 0.30
CA LEU A 46 -16.24 -15.06 -0.92
C LEU A 46 -17.07 -14.95 -2.21
N SER A 47 -18.39 -14.72 -2.14
CA SER A 47 -19.20 -14.52 -3.33
C SER A 47 -18.93 -13.16 -3.96
N LEU A 48 -19.02 -13.08 -5.29
CA LEU A 48 -19.05 -11.81 -5.99
C LEU A 48 -20.22 -10.96 -5.45
N PRO A 49 -20.03 -9.64 -5.28
CA PRO A 49 -21.08 -8.75 -4.79
C PRO A 49 -22.26 -8.78 -5.77
N THR A 50 -23.48 -8.96 -5.26
CA THR A 50 -24.69 -9.05 -6.08
C THR A 50 -25.09 -7.69 -6.65
N GLU A 51 -24.75 -6.62 -5.93
CA GLU A 51 -24.91 -5.24 -6.39
C GLU A 51 -23.59 -4.46 -6.29
N PHE A 52 -23.25 -3.73 -7.35
CA PHE A 52 -22.09 -2.85 -7.39
C PHE A 52 -22.51 -1.43 -6.98
N THR A 53 -22.01 -0.93 -5.84
CA THR A 53 -22.31 0.42 -5.38
C THR A 53 -21.05 1.25 -5.12
N LEU A 54 -21.10 2.53 -5.47
CA LEU A 54 -20.08 3.53 -5.16
C LEU A 54 -20.45 4.42 -3.97
N GLN A 55 -21.57 4.14 -3.33
CA GLN A 55 -22.09 4.94 -2.22
C GLN A 55 -21.12 5.07 -1.03
N PRO A 56 -20.39 4.01 -0.62
CA PRO A 56 -19.37 4.14 0.43
C PRO A 56 -18.26 5.14 0.08
N PHE A 57 -17.88 5.26 -1.20
CA PHE A 57 -16.87 6.22 -1.64
C PHE A 57 -17.39 7.66 -1.57
N ARG A 58 -18.67 7.88 -1.93
CA ARG A 58 -19.31 9.20 -1.79
C ARG A 58 -19.40 9.60 -0.32
N ASP A 59 -19.86 8.70 0.55
CA ASP A 59 -20.02 8.96 1.98
C ASP A 59 -18.68 9.36 2.62
N VAL A 60 -17.58 8.69 2.26
CA VAL A 60 -16.24 9.02 2.77
C VAL A 60 -15.81 10.41 2.31
N LEU A 61 -16.03 10.77 1.04
CA LEU A 61 -15.66 12.08 0.50
C LEU A 61 -16.45 13.24 1.14
N GLU A 62 -17.71 13.01 1.53
CA GLU A 62 -18.56 14.01 2.20
C GLU A 62 -18.21 14.20 3.69
N ASN A 63 -17.56 13.22 4.34
CA ASN A 63 -17.22 13.23 5.77
C ASN A 63 -15.78 13.69 6.06
N ASP A 64 -15.35 14.83 5.52
CA ASP A 64 -14.04 15.45 5.80
C ASP A 64 -12.80 14.58 5.45
N PHE A 65 -12.96 13.49 4.70
CA PHE A 65 -11.86 12.57 4.38
C PHE A 65 -10.65 13.29 3.77
N LEU A 66 -10.89 14.24 2.86
CA LEU A 66 -9.81 15.00 2.22
C LEU A 66 -8.99 15.81 3.23
N ARG A 67 -9.62 16.34 4.28
CA ARG A 67 -8.92 17.07 5.34
C ARG A 67 -7.99 16.14 6.10
N TYR A 68 -8.47 14.96 6.49
CA TYR A 68 -7.64 13.97 7.19
C TYR A 68 -6.53 13.41 6.30
N PHE A 69 -6.83 13.10 5.04
CA PHE A 69 -5.85 12.68 4.05
C PHE A 69 -4.73 13.70 3.87
N LEU A 70 -5.07 14.98 3.75
CA LEU A 70 -4.10 16.07 3.64
C LEU A 70 -3.27 16.22 4.92
N ASN A 71 -3.89 16.13 6.10
CA ASN A 71 -3.16 16.17 7.37
C ASN A 71 -2.10 15.06 7.44
N SER A 72 -2.46 13.82 7.12
CA SER A 72 -1.52 12.69 7.11
C SER A 72 -0.42 12.89 6.07
N THR A 73 -0.76 13.34 4.86
CA THR A 73 0.21 13.59 3.80
C THR A 73 1.22 14.66 4.19
N ILE A 74 0.74 15.78 4.77
CA ILE A 74 1.60 16.86 5.26
C ILE A 74 2.52 16.35 6.37
N VAL A 75 1.98 15.63 7.36
CA VAL A 75 2.78 15.09 8.48
C VAL A 75 3.88 14.15 7.96
N THR A 76 3.57 13.24 7.04
CA THR A 76 4.57 12.33 6.46
C THR A 76 5.64 13.07 5.67
N LEU A 77 5.28 14.10 4.89
CA LEU A 77 6.25 14.91 4.15
C LEU A 77 7.14 15.72 5.07
N VAL A 78 6.58 16.32 6.13
CA VAL A 78 7.32 17.08 7.12
C VAL A 78 8.28 16.17 7.91
N ASP A 79 7.81 15.01 8.35
CA ASP A 79 8.63 14.03 9.06
C ASP A 79 9.76 13.51 8.18
N GLY A 80 9.45 13.14 6.94
CA GLY A 80 10.46 12.73 5.96
C GLY A 80 11.49 13.84 5.71
N ALA A 81 11.06 15.07 5.44
CA ALA A 81 11.97 16.20 5.22
C ALA A 81 12.85 16.47 6.44
N HIS A 82 12.29 16.40 7.65
CA HIS A 82 13.05 16.53 8.89
C HIS A 82 14.06 15.39 9.05
N ARG A 83 13.70 14.16 8.68
CA ARG A 83 14.59 12.99 8.74
C ARG A 83 15.74 13.05 7.74
N PHE A 84 15.52 13.57 6.54
CA PHE A 84 16.56 13.67 5.50
C PHE A 84 17.52 14.87 5.70
N SER A 85 17.07 15.94 6.38
CA SER A 85 17.87 17.16 6.62
C SER A 85 19.21 16.97 7.37
N PRO A 86 19.34 16.12 8.41
CA PRO A 86 20.58 15.96 9.16
C PRO A 86 21.57 15.06 8.41
N GLU A 87 21.06 14.12 7.60
CA GLU A 87 21.88 13.20 6.81
C GLU A 87 22.59 13.94 5.66
N LEU A 88 21.90 14.89 5.00
CA LEU A 88 22.48 15.74 3.96
C LEU A 88 23.50 16.77 4.49
N LEU A 89 23.28 17.29 5.71
CA LEU A 89 24.20 18.25 6.34
C LEU A 89 25.42 17.58 6.98
N GLY A 90 25.34 16.29 7.32
CA GLY A 90 26.44 15.49 7.85
C GLY A 90 27.51 15.12 6.82
N GLU A 91 27.17 15.14 5.53
CA GLU A 91 28.07 14.77 4.43
C GLU A 91 28.81 15.96 3.80
N LEU A 92 28.56 17.20 4.23
CA LEU A 92 29.30 18.34 3.71
C LEU A 92 30.78 18.22 4.16
N PRO A 93 31.74 18.14 3.21
CA PRO A 93 33.15 18.16 3.58
C PRO A 93 33.40 19.47 4.32
N ARG A 94 33.90 19.37 5.56
CA ARG A 94 34.35 20.51 6.35
C ARG A 94 35.62 21.11 5.72
N VAL A 95 35.48 21.77 4.58
CA VAL A 95 36.57 22.40 3.82
C VAL A 95 36.33 23.89 3.68
N ALA A 96 36.22 24.60 4.80
CA ALA A 96 36.22 26.06 4.82
C ALA A 96 36.68 26.63 6.17
N GLY A 97 37.71 26.02 6.76
CA GLY A 97 38.35 26.55 7.95
C GLY A 97 39.69 25.88 8.17
N LEU A 98 40.73 26.71 8.25
CA LEU A 98 42.15 26.41 8.53
C LEU A 98 43.02 26.25 7.27
N GLY A 99 43.63 27.37 6.90
CA GLY A 99 44.66 27.56 5.88
C GLY A 99 44.91 29.05 5.72
#